data_AF-A0AAW5SJI6-F1
#
_entry.id   AF-A0AAW5SJI6-F1
#
_cell.length_a   1.000
_cell.length_b   1.000
_cell.length_c   1.000
_cell.angle_alpha   90.00
_cell.angle_beta   90.00
_cell.angle_gamma   90.00
#
_symmetry.space_group_name_H-M   'P 1'
#
loop_
_entity.id
_entity.type
_entity.pdbx_description
1 polymer ?
#
loop_
_entity_poly.entity_id
_entity_poly.type
_entity_poly.pdbx_seq_one_letter_code
_entity_poly.pdbx_strand_id
1 'polypeptide(L)'
;MDAFVSVYVDMAASAADVRAAVAAVPVPDEVVDVVVDDRFIGDTFGCRIAVELVGTFDEGHQGLCIARGYAQRLSAVLGVPAFPLFDLLRLDQPERFMQ
;
A
#
# COMPACT_ATOMS: atom_id res chain seq x y z
N MET A 1 1.61 6.34 19.70
CA MET A 1 2.52 6.09 18.58
C MET A 1 1.60 5.61 17.48
N ASP A 2 1.43 6.41 16.44
CA ASP A 2 0.50 6.06 15.36
C ASP A 2 1.11 4.91 14.57
N ALA A 3 0.30 3.87 14.32
CA ALA A 3 0.71 2.72 13.53
C ALA A 3 0.63 3.09 12.05
N PHE A 4 1.50 2.51 11.22
CA PHE A 4 1.43 2.70 9.78
C PHE A 4 1.64 1.40 9.01
N VAL A 5 0.99 1.29 7.87
CA VAL A 5 1.24 0.22 6.90
C VAL A 5 1.26 0.79 5.49
N SER A 6 2.08 0.20 4.62
CA SER A 6 2.30 0.71 3.26
C SER A 6 1.73 -0.23 2.20
N VAL A 7 1.09 0.38 1.22
CA VAL A 7 0.63 -0.24 -0.03
C VAL A 7 1.42 0.38 -1.18
N TYR A 8 1.96 -0.44 -2.08
CA TYR A 8 2.71 0.04 -3.25
C TYR A 8 1.92 -0.24 -4.52
N VAL A 9 1.80 0.78 -5.35
CA VAL A 9 1.07 0.71 -6.62
C VAL A 9 2.01 0.37 -7.75
N ASP A 10 1.56 -0.45 -8.69
CA ASP A 10 2.30 -0.78 -9.90
C ASP A 10 2.67 0.46 -10.74
N MET A 11 3.80 0.37 -11.43
CA MET A 11 4.41 1.44 -12.21
C MET A 11 3.59 1.91 -13.41
N ALA A 12 2.59 1.13 -13.83
CA ALA A 12 1.68 1.55 -14.88
C ALA A 12 0.78 2.74 -14.47
N ALA A 13 0.64 3.06 -13.17
CA ALA A 13 -0.14 4.20 -12.70
C ALA A 13 0.69 5.47 -12.53
N SER A 14 0.13 6.62 -12.94
CA SER A 14 0.74 7.92 -12.64
C SER A 14 0.43 8.39 -11.22
N ALA A 15 1.25 9.28 -10.66
CA ALA A 15 0.99 9.87 -9.34
C ALA A 15 -0.33 10.65 -9.26
N ALA A 16 -0.79 11.22 -10.39
CA ALA A 16 -2.08 11.88 -10.46
C ALA A 16 -3.23 10.87 -10.35
N ASP A 17 -3.13 9.75 -11.07
CA ASP A 17 -4.13 8.68 -11.03
C ASP A 17 -4.19 8.03 -9.64
N VAL A 18 -3.03 7.80 -9.01
CA VAL A 18 -2.95 7.26 -7.65
C VAL A 18 -3.64 8.19 -6.65
N ARG A 19 -3.37 9.51 -6.70
CA ARG A 19 -4.05 10.47 -5.82
C ARG A 19 -5.56 10.50 -6.05
N ALA A 20 -5.99 10.49 -7.30
CA ALA A 20 -7.42 10.46 -7.64
C ALA A 20 -8.10 9.19 -7.13
N ALA A 21 -7.44 8.04 -7.28
CA ALA A 21 -7.95 6.76 -6.78
C ALA A 21 -7.99 6.71 -5.25
N VAL A 22 -6.94 7.16 -4.57
CA VAL A 22 -6.89 7.25 -3.10
C VAL A 22 -8.04 8.09 -2.55
N ALA A 23 -8.37 9.21 -3.20
CA ALA A 23 -9.50 10.05 -2.83
C ALA A 23 -10.87 9.37 -3.03
N ALA A 24 -10.95 8.35 -3.89
CA ALA A 24 -12.17 7.61 -4.20
C ALA A 24 -12.32 6.30 -3.40
N VAL A 25 -11.23 5.76 -2.85
CA VAL A 25 -11.25 4.51 -2.09
C VAL A 25 -11.74 4.78 -0.66
N PRO A 26 -12.75 4.03 -0.16
CA PRO A 26 -13.17 4.12 1.23
C PRO A 26 -12.01 3.81 2.19
N VAL A 27 -11.76 4.74 3.11
CA VAL A 27 -10.76 4.61 4.16
C VAL A 27 -11.34 3.72 5.28
N PRO A 28 -10.59 2.69 5.75
CA PRO A 28 -11.00 1.90 6.91
C PRO A 28 -11.15 2.77 8.17
N ASP A 29 -12.09 2.44 9.05
CA ASP A 29 -12.40 3.25 10.25
C ASP A 29 -11.19 3.45 11.18
N GLU A 30 -10.27 2.50 11.21
CA GLU A 30 -9.07 2.53 12.03
C GLU A 30 -7.93 3.38 11.45
N VAL A 31 -8.06 3.80 10.18
CA VAL A 31 -7.11 4.64 9.47
C VAL A 31 -7.51 6.10 9.61
N VAL A 32 -6.60 6.90 10.16
CA VAL A 32 -6.79 8.33 10.44
C VAL A 32 -6.31 9.19 9.29
N ASP A 33 -5.26 8.74 8.58
CA ASP A 33 -4.71 9.47 7.44
C ASP A 33 -4.21 8.52 6.34
N VAL A 34 -4.26 9.00 5.10
CA VAL A 34 -3.77 8.29 3.93
C VAL A 34 -2.82 9.20 3.16
N VAL A 35 -1.54 8.86 3.16
CA VAL A 35 -0.49 9.68 2.53
C VAL A 35 -0.01 9.00 1.26
N VAL A 36 -0.04 9.73 0.15
CA VAL A 36 0.59 9.29 -1.11
C VAL A 36 2.01 9.83 -1.12
N ASP A 37 3.01 8.94 -0.98
CA ASP A 37 4.42 9.29 -1.17
C ASP A 37 4.87 8.96 -2.60
N ASP A 38 4.86 10.00 -3.43
CA ASP A 38 5.38 10.01 -4.80
C ASP A 38 6.73 10.74 -4.91
N ARG A 39 7.33 11.15 -3.78
CA ARG A 39 8.58 11.92 -3.76
C ARG A 39 9.81 11.04 -3.88
N PHE A 40 9.68 9.77 -3.51
CA PHE A 40 10.73 8.76 -3.59
C PHE A 40 10.35 7.65 -4.57
N ILE A 41 10.27 8.00 -5.86
CA ILE A 41 10.37 7.00 -6.95
C ILE A 41 11.85 6.58 -7.04
N GLY A 42 12.31 5.78 -6.08
CA GLY A 42 13.67 5.25 -5.98
C GLY A 42 13.66 3.74 -5.73
N ASP A 43 14.84 3.09 -5.80
CA ASP A 43 15.11 1.64 -5.88
C ASP A 43 14.39 0.67 -4.91
N THR A 44 13.55 1.16 -4.00
CA THR A 44 12.74 0.32 -3.12
C THR A 44 11.61 -0.33 -3.92
N PHE A 45 11.73 -1.64 -4.19
CA PHE A 45 10.77 -2.44 -4.97
C PHE A 45 10.47 -1.88 -6.36
N GLY A 46 11.48 -1.33 -7.03
CA GLY A 46 11.40 -0.95 -8.44
C GLY A 46 10.48 0.23 -8.74
N CYS A 47 10.62 1.35 -8.02
CA CYS A 47 10.02 2.66 -8.36
C CYS A 47 8.48 2.74 -8.23
N ARG A 48 7.89 2.05 -7.26
CA ARG A 48 6.44 2.08 -7.01
C ARG A 48 6.03 3.27 -6.11
N ILE A 49 4.88 3.89 -6.40
CA ILE A 49 4.31 4.93 -5.53
C ILE A 49 3.79 4.24 -4.26
N ALA A 50 4.21 4.74 -3.10
CA ALA A 50 3.75 4.26 -1.81
C ALA A 50 2.50 5.02 -1.36
N VAL A 51 1.55 4.29 -0.80
CA VAL A 51 0.38 4.81 -0.09
C VAL A 51 0.47 4.32 1.35
N GLU A 52 0.69 5.24 2.27
CA GLU A 52 0.81 4.97 3.69
C GLU A 52 -0.56 5.15 4.36
N LEU A 53 -0.99 4.13 5.09
CA LEU A 53 -2.19 4.16 5.92
C LEU A 53 -1.76 4.35 7.36
N VAL A 54 -1.99 5.54 7.91
CA VAL A 54 -1.63 5.90 9.28
C VAL A 54 -2.88 5.83 10.14
N GLY A 55 -2.80 5.18 11.30
CA GLY A 55 -3.98 4.98 12.13
C GLY A 55 -3.70 4.53 13.56
N THR A 56 -4.79 4.14 14.23
CA THR A 56 -4.78 3.71 15.64
C THR A 56 -4.87 2.18 15.80
N PHE A 57 -4.76 1.45 14.69
CA PHE A 57 -4.81 -0.01 14.67
C PHE A 57 -3.55 -0.64 15.26
N ASP A 58 -3.67 -1.90 15.68
CA ASP A 58 -2.53 -2.74 16.03
C ASP A 58 -1.79 -3.17 14.75
N GLU A 59 -0.59 -2.64 14.52
CA GLU A 59 0.21 -2.94 13.33
C GLU A 59 0.49 -4.44 13.16
N GLY A 60 0.78 -5.15 14.27
CA GLY A 60 1.17 -6.55 14.26
C GLY A 60 -0.02 -7.51 14.02
N HIS A 61 -1.21 -7.16 14.50
CA HIS A 61 -2.39 -8.00 14.37
C HIS A 61 -3.33 -7.58 13.22
N GLN A 62 -3.53 -6.27 13.04
CA GLN A 62 -4.51 -5.71 12.10
C GLN A 62 -3.86 -5.13 10.84
N GLY A 63 -2.61 -4.66 10.93
CA GLY A 63 -1.94 -3.92 9.86
C GLY A 63 -1.94 -4.66 8.51
N LEU A 64 -1.61 -5.95 8.50
CA LEU A 64 -1.60 -6.76 7.27
C LEU A 64 -3.00 -6.89 6.64
N CYS A 65 -4.05 -7.05 7.46
CA CYS A 65 -5.42 -7.16 6.97
C CYS A 65 -5.90 -5.82 6.38
N ILE A 66 -5.58 -4.72 7.06
CA ILE A 66 -5.88 -3.35 6.59
C ILE A 66 -5.18 -3.08 5.27
N ALA A 67 -3.87 -3.35 5.19
CA ALA A 67 -3.09 -3.11 3.98
C ALA A 67 -3.57 -3.96 2.80
N ARG A 68 -3.89 -5.24 3.00
CA ARG A 68 -4.45 -6.11 1.95
C ARG A 68 -5.82 -5.66 1.46
N GLY A 69 -6.72 -5.34 2.39
CA GLY A 69 -8.07 -4.89 2.04
C GLY A 69 -8.05 -3.56 1.27
N TYR A 70 -7.19 -2.63 1.71
CA TYR A 70 -7.00 -1.36 1.02
C TYR A 70 -6.36 -1.56 -0.37
N ALA A 71 -5.30 -2.36 -0.47
CA ALA A 71 -4.63 -2.66 -1.73
C ALA A 71 -5.59 -3.27 -2.78
N GLN A 72 -6.47 -4.19 -2.36
CA GLN A 72 -7.49 -4.75 -3.26
C GLN A 72 -8.45 -3.70 -3.81
N ARG A 73 -8.93 -2.78 -2.96
CA ARG A 73 -9.84 -1.71 -3.38
C ARG A 73 -9.14 -0.70 -4.28
N LEU A 74 -7.92 -0.31 -3.92
CA LEU A 74 -7.12 0.62 -4.70
C LEU A 74 -6.80 0.06 -6.08
N SER A 75 -6.41 -1.22 -6.14
CA SER A 75 -6.19 -1.95 -7.40
C SER A 75 -7.45 -1.98 -8.28
N ALA A 76 -8.62 -2.24 -7.68
CA ALA A 76 -9.89 -2.26 -8.40
C ALA A 76 -10.27 -0.89 -8.99
N VAL A 77 -9.95 0.22 -8.31
CA VAL A 77 -10.20 1.58 -8.80
C VAL A 77 -9.20 1.98 -9.88
N LEU A 78 -7.92 1.63 -9.71
CA LEU A 78 -6.85 2.00 -10.65
C LEU A 78 -6.80 1.12 -11.91
N GLY A 79 -7.30 -0.11 -11.84
CA GLY A 79 -7.14 -1.09 -12.92
C GLY A 79 -5.71 -1.63 -13.07
N VAL A 80 -4.81 -1.32 -12.12
CA VAL A 80 -3.46 -1.86 -12.05
C VAL A 80 -3.19 -2.46 -10.67
N PRO A 81 -2.26 -3.42 -10.53
CA PRO A 81 -1.98 -4.05 -9.25
C PRO A 81 -1.53 -3.05 -8.17
N ALA A 82 -1.96 -3.30 -6.94
CA ALA A 82 -1.43 -2.67 -5.73
C ALA A 82 -1.17 -3.77 -4.70
N PHE A 83 -0.07 -3.64 -3.96
CA PHE A 83 0.42 -4.69 -3.07
C PHE A 83 0.80 -4.13 -1.71
N PRO A 84 0.40 -4.77 -0.60
CA PRO A 84 0.96 -4.43 0.70
C PRO A 84 2.44 -4.82 0.78
N LEU A 85 3.23 -4.08 1.55
CA LEU A 85 4.68 -4.29 1.70
C LEU A 85 5.07 -5.75 1.96
N PHE A 86 4.36 -6.40 2.88
CA PHE A 86 4.64 -7.79 3.26
C PHE A 86 4.47 -8.76 2.10
N ASP A 87 3.47 -8.55 1.23
CA ASP A 87 3.25 -9.43 0.08
C ASP A 87 4.27 -9.16 -1.02
N LEU A 88 4.72 -7.91 -1.19
CA LEU A 88 5.86 -7.58 -2.09
C LEU A 88 7.16 -8.24 -1.65
N LEU A 89 7.47 -8.19 -0.36
CA LEU A 89 8.66 -8.85 0.18
C LEU A 89 8.66 -10.36 -0.14
N ARG A 90 7.49 -11.00 -0.14
CA ARG A 90 7.35 -12.41 -0.54
C ARG A 90 7.49 -12.63 -2.05
N LEU A 91 7.01 -11.69 -2.86
CA LEU A 91 7.12 -11.75 -4.33
C LEU A 91 8.56 -11.51 -4.81
N ASP A 92 9.26 -10.56 -4.20
CA ASP A 92 10.63 -10.19 -4.58
C ASP A 92 11.71 -11.06 -3.91
N GLN A 93 11.37 -11.79 -2.82
CA GLN A 93 12.26 -12.77 -2.17
C GLN A 93 11.56 -14.12 -1.92
N PRO A 94 11.13 -14.85 -2.97
CA PRO A 94 10.37 -16.09 -2.81
C PRO A 94 11.14 -17.17 -2.04
N GLU A 95 12.47 -17.21 -2.15
CA GLU A 95 13.33 -18.21 -1.51
C GLU A 95 13.46 -18.05 0.01
N ARG A 96 13.20 -16.85 0.55
CA ARG A 96 13.44 -16.51 1.96
C ARG A 96 12.26 -16.81 2.89
N PHE A 97 11.10 -17.15 2.31
CA PHE A 97 9.86 -17.46 3.02
C PHE A 97 9.36 -18.90 2.77
N MET A 98 10.20 -19.76 2.18
CA MET A 98 9.95 -21.20 1.96
C MET A 98 10.64 -22.12 2.99
N GLN A 99 11.02 -21.62 4.17
CA GLN A 99 11.48 -22.45 5.29
C GLN A 99 10.37 -22.71 6.31
#